data_AF-A0A0C5CZG8-F1
#
_entry.id   AF-A0A0C5CZG8-F1
#
_cell.length_a   1.000
_cell.length_b   1.000
_cell.length_c   1.000
_cell.angle_alpha   90.00
_cell.angle_beta   90.00
_cell.angle_gamma   90.00
#
_symmetry.space_group_name_H-M   'P 1'
#
loop_
_entity.id
_entity.type
_entity.pdbx_description
1 polymer ?
#
loop_
_entity_poly.entity_id
_entity_poly.type
_entity_poly.pdbx_seq_one_letter_code
_entity_poly.pdbx_strand_id
1 'polypeptide(L)' 'LLYFNSHRILNFIINSEFVYLLLFAFISVWFYSYENVFLLVFLLILACEVSISLALLVGYVRLSDKSNVKCSFFTGF' A
#
# COMPACT_ATOMS: atom_id res chain seq x y z
N LEU A 1 12.43 -16.37 -1.83
CA LEU A 1 11.40 -16.09 -2.85
C LEU A 1 10.27 -15.22 -2.30
N LEU A 2 9.62 -15.61 -1.20
CA LEU A 2 8.55 -14.82 -0.56
C LEU A 2 8.98 -13.42 -0.10
N TYR A 3 10.14 -13.31 0.57
CA TYR A 3 10.70 -12.02 1.00
C TYR A 3 11.00 -11.08 -0.18
N PHE A 4 11.40 -11.64 -1.32
CA PHE A 4 11.63 -10.88 -2.55
C PHE A 4 10.32 -10.39 -3.18
N ASN A 5 9.25 -11.17 -3.05
CA ASN A 5 7.94 -10.82 -3.58
C ASN A 5 7.23 -9.78 -2.70
N SER A 6 7.31 -9.89 -1.37
CA SER A 6 6.80 -8.87 -0.46
C SER A 6 7.51 -7.54 -0.64
N HIS A 7 8.83 -7.56 -0.86
CA HIS A 7 9.61 -6.34 -1.12
C HIS A 7 9.27 -5.71 -2.48
N ARG A 8 8.94 -6.52 -3.50
CA ARG A 8 8.43 -6.01 -4.79
C ARG A 8 7.06 -5.36 -4.66
N ILE A 9 6.14 -5.97 -3.91
CA ILE A 9 4.81 -5.41 -3.68
C ILE A 9 4.90 -4.12 -2.87
N LEU A 10 5.76 -4.08 -1.85
CA LEU A 10 6.03 -2.86 -1.09
C LEU A 10 6.57 -1.75 -1.99
N ASN A 11 7.54 -2.06 -2.86
CA ASN A 11 8.07 -1.08 -3.81
C ASN A 11 7.00 -0.58 -4.80
N PHE A 12 6.09 -1.46 -5.23
CA PHE A 12 4.97 -1.09 -6.08
C PHE A 12 4.02 -0.12 -5.36
N ILE A 13 3.68 -0.38 -4.09
CA ILE A 13 2.83 0.51 -3.28
C ILE A 13 3.48 1.88 -3.12
N ILE A 14 4.77 1.93 -2.75
CA ILE A 14 5.52 3.19 -2.61
C ILE A 14 5.54 3.96 -3.94
N ASN A 15 5.79 3.28 -5.06
CA ASN A 15 5.84 3.93 -6.36
C ASN A 15 4.46 4.48 -6.77
N SER A 16 3.39 3.76 -6.45
CA SER A 16 2.01 4.23 -6.64
C SER A 16 1.73 5.49 -5.82
N GLU A 17 2.21 5.53 -4.58
CA GLU A 17 2.05 6.69 -3.68
C GLU A 17 2.72 7.95 -4.24
N PHE A 18 3.92 7.81 -4.81
CA PHE A 18 4.61 8.91 -5.48
C PHE A 18 3.81 9.46 -6.67
N VAL A 19 3.17 8.59 -7.46
CA VAL A 19 2.32 9.01 -8.58
C VAL A 19 1.13 9.82 -8.06
N TYR A 20 0.47 9.34 -7.00
CA TYR A 20 -0.68 10.04 -6.42
C TYR A 20 -0.32 11.38 -5.78
N LEU A 21 0.85 11.48 -5.12
CA LEU A 21 1.35 12.75 -4.59
C LEU A 21 1.65 13.76 -5.69
N LEU A 22 2.24 13.32 -6.81
CA LEU A 22 2.45 14.16 -7.98
C LEU A 22 1.12 14.66 -8.55
N LEU A 23 0.13 13.77 -8.66
CA LEU A 23 -1.20 14.10 -9.14
C LEU A 23 -1.91 15.10 -8.22
N PHE A 24 -1.80 14.90 -6.90
CA PHE A 24 -2.30 15.83 -5.90
C PHE A 24 -1.65 17.21 -6.00
N ALA A 25 -0.32 17.27 -6.14
CA ALA A 25 0.39 18.54 -6.31
C ALA A 25 -0.06 19.27 -7.59
N PHE A 26 -0.25 18.53 -8.69
CA PHE A 26 -0.72 19.10 -9.96
C PHE A 26 -2.13 19.68 -9.86
N ILE A 27 -3.05 18.93 -9.24
CA ILE A 27 -4.43 19.38 -8.98
C ILE A 27 -4.41 20.57 -8.02
N SER A 28 -3.60 20.54 -6.96
CA SER A 28 -3.51 21.63 -5.99
C SER A 28 -3.03 22.94 -6.62
N VAL A 29 -2.11 22.89 -7.59
CA VAL A 29 -1.67 24.09 -8.32
C VAL A 29 -2.78 24.62 -9.22
N TRP A 30 -3.53 23.73 -9.88
CA TRP A 30 -4.62 24.13 -10.80
C TRP A 30 -5.85 24.68 -10.06
N PHE A 31 -6.16 24.15 -8.88
CA PHE A 31 -7.36 24.48 -8.11
C PHE A 31 -7.09 25.29 -6.84
N TYR A 32 -5.91 25.91 -6.73
CA TYR A 32 -5.39 26.60 -5.53
C TYR A 32 -6.40 27.53 -4.84
N SER A 33 -7.31 28.16 -5.59
CA SER A 33 -8.16 29.22 -5.07
C SER A 33 -9.62 28.84 -4.80
N TYR A 34 -10.10 27.66 -5.21
CA TYR A 34 -11.55 27.40 -5.27
C TYR A 34 -12.03 26.17 -4.48
N GLU A 35 -11.19 25.17 -4.22
CA GLU A 35 -11.67 23.83 -3.82
C GLU A 35 -10.79 23.15 -2.74
N ASN A 36 -10.38 23.88 -1.69
CA ASN A 36 -9.54 23.34 -0.61
C ASN A 36 -10.19 22.16 0.15
N VAL A 37 -11.52 22.15 0.25
CA VAL A 37 -12.28 21.06 0.89
C VAL A 37 -12.21 19.79 0.05
N PHE A 38 -12.31 19.90 -1.28
CA PHE A 38 -12.18 18.77 -2.20
C PHE A 38 -10.77 18.17 -2.14
N LEU A 39 -9.72 19.01 -2.10
CA LEU A 39 -8.34 18.56 -1.94
C LEU A 39 -8.14 17.76 -0.63
N LEU A 40 -8.75 18.21 0.48
CA LEU A 40 -8.70 17.48 1.75
C LEU A 40 -9.41 16.12 1.68
N VAL A 41 -10.60 16.05 1.07
CA VAL A 41 -11.33 14.79 0.88
C VAL A 41 -10.53 13.83 0.01
N PHE A 42 -9.94 14.33 -1.08
CA PHE A 42 -9.09 13.54 -1.96
C PHE A 42 -7.86 12.97 -1.23
N LEU A 43 -7.19 13.78 -0.41
CA LEU A 43 -6.05 13.35 0.40
C LEU A 43 -6.45 12.25 1.42
N LEU A 44 -7.65 12.40 2.02
CA LEU A 44 -8.17 11.42 2.98
C LEU A 44 -8.47 10.07 2.31
N ILE A 45 -9.04 10.07 1.11
CA ILE A 45 -9.27 8.85 0.33
C ILE A 45 -7.95 8.16 -0.01
N LEU A 46 -6.94 8.92 -0.44
CA LEU A 46 -5.59 8.39 -0.70
C LEU A 46 -4.96 7.76 0.54
N ALA A 47 -5.02 8.43 1.69
CA ALA A 47 -4.50 7.90 2.94
C ALA A 47 -5.22 6.59 3.35
N CYS A 48 -6.54 6.52 3.13
CA CYS A 48 -7.31 5.30 3.36
C CYS A 48 -6.87 4.16 2.44
N GLU A 49 -6.70 4.40 1.15
CA GLU A 49 -6.25 3.39 0.19
C GLU A 49 -4.88 2.80 0.56
N VAL A 50 -3.93 3.65 0.94
CA VAL A 50 -2.59 3.24 1.37
C VAL A 50 -2.68 2.37 2.63
N SER A 51 -3.48 2.78 3.62
CA SER A 51 -3.66 2.01 4.85
C SER A 51 -4.24 0.61 4.61
N ILE A 52 -5.21 0.49 3.70
CA ILE A 52 -5.82 -0.79 3.30
C ILE A 52 -4.79 -1.65 2.57
N SER A 53 -4.04 -1.07 1.64
CA SER A 53 -3.02 -1.77 0.85
C SER A 53 -1.89 -2.33 1.73
N LEU A 54 -1.41 -1.54 2.70
CA LEU A 54 -0.43 -2.00 3.69
C LEU A 54 -1.01 -3.08 4.62
N ALA A 55 -2.25 -2.94 5.07
CA ALA A 55 -2.89 -3.95 5.92
C ALA A 55 -3.03 -5.30 5.19
N LEU A 56 -3.39 -5.27 3.90
CA LEU A 56 -3.42 -6.48 3.06
C LEU A 56 -2.03 -7.07 2.86
N LEU A 57 -1.01 -6.25 2.64
CA LEU A 57 0.37 -6.74 2.50
C LEU A 57 0.86 -7.41 3.78
N VAL A 58 0.63 -6.80 4.95
CA VAL A 58 0.99 -7.39 6.26
C VAL A 58 0.20 -8.68 6.49
N GLY A 59 -1.09 -8.71 6.14
CA GLY A 59 -1.92 -9.91 6.20
C GLY A 59 -1.37 -11.04 5.33
N TYR A 60 -0.97 -10.72 4.10
CA TYR A 60 -0.37 -11.67 3.16
C TYR A 60 0.95 -12.25 3.71
N VAL A 61 1.85 -11.39 4.22
CA VAL A 61 3.12 -11.82 4.82
C VAL A 61 2.86 -12.75 6.02
N ARG A 62 1.95 -12.38 6.93
CA ARG A 62 1.59 -13.21 8.09
C ARG A 62 1.00 -14.56 7.72
N LEU A 63 0.09 -14.59 6.75
CA LEU A 63 -0.50 -15.85 6.26
C LEU A 63 0.56 -16.73 5.61
N SER A 64 1.47 -16.14 4.84
CA SER A 64 2.54 -16.86 4.17
C SER A 64 3.55 -17.45 5.16
N ASP A 65 3.98 -16.69 6.18
CA ASP A 65 4.84 -17.21 7.26
C ASP A 65 4.15 -18.34 8.03
N LYS A 66 2.85 -18.19 8.35
CA LYS A 66 2.09 -19.23 9.05
C LYS A 66 1.92 -20.51 8.21
N SER A 67 1.85 -20.38 6.89
CA SER A 67 1.80 -21.55 5.98
C SER A 67 3.15 -22.28 5.88
N ASN A 68 4.28 -21.56 5.88
CA ASN A 68 5.61 -22.18 5.89
C ASN A 68 5.90 -22.93 7.19
N VAL A 69 5.50 -22.39 8.34
CA VAL A 69 5.65 -23.09 9.63
C VAL A 69 4.83 -24.39 9.66
N LYS A 70 3.58 -24.36 9.17
CA LYS A 70 2.74 -25.57 9.10
C LYS A 70 3.28 -26.61 8.12
N CYS A 71 3.86 -26.20 7.00
CA CYS A 71 4.46 -27.11 6.03
C CYS A 71 5.72 -27.80 6.62
N SER A 72 6.55 -27.07 7.37
CA SER A 72 7.74 -27.64 8.02
C SER A 72 7.42 -28.70 9.08
N PHE A 73 6.28 -28.58 9.77
CA PHE A 73 5.85 -29.55 10.78
C PHE A 73 5.35 -30.86 10.13
N PHE A 74 4.82 -30.79 8.90
CA PHE A 74 4.34 -31.97 8.16
C PHE A 74 5.46 -32.76 7.47
N THR A 75 6.63 -32.14 7.23
CA THR A 75 7.81 -32.84 6.68
C THR A 75 8.77 -33.35 7.76
N GLY A 76 8.45 -33.15 9.04
CA GLY A 76 9.27 -33.56 10.20
C GLY A 76 8.75 -34.81 10.94
N PHE A 77 7.85 -35.58 10.32
CA PHE A 77 7.41 -36.91 10.79
C PHE A 77 7.74 -37.96 9.73
#